data_AF-X1JYE7-F1
#
_entry.id   AF-X1JYE7-F1
#
_cell.length_a   1.000
_cell.length_b   1.000
_cell.length_c   1.000
_cell.angle_alpha   90.00
_cell.angle_beta   90.00
_cell.angle_gamma   90.00
#
_symmetry.space_group_name_H-M   'P 1'
#
loop_
_entity.id
_entity.type
_entity.pdbx_description
1 polymer ?
#
loop_
_entity_poly.entity_id
_entity_poly.type
_entity_poly.pdbx_seq_one_letter_code
_entity_poly.pdbx_strand_id
1 'polypeptide(L)' 'MRVIVIRPNGEEIPGEIEELPDPNTKAFYLKHSGNGMRELIFVEPGMRIKQL' A
#
# COMPACT_ATOMS: atom_id res chain seq x y z
N MET A 1 5.18 -8.24 3.72
CA MET A 1 4.18 -8.94 2.87
C MET A 1 4.12 -8.29 1.49
N ARG A 2 4.35 -9.05 0.39
CA ARG A 2 4.30 -8.49 -0.97
C ARG A 2 2.86 -8.26 -1.45
N VAL A 3 2.59 -7.08 -1.97
CA VAL A 3 1.27 -6.64 -2.43
C VAL A 3 1.36 -5.74 -3.66
N ILE A 4 0.22 -5.53 -4.31
CA ILE A 4 -0.04 -4.40 -5.19
C ILE A 4 -1.12 -3.54 -4.54
N VAL A 5 -0.81 -2.27 -4.29
CA VAL A 5 -1.79 -1.26 -3.87
C VAL A 5 -2.40 -0.63 -5.10
N ILE A 6 -3.71 -0.73 -5.26
CA ILE A 6 -4.48 -0.13 -6.35
C ILE A 6 -5.20 1.09 -5.80
N ARG A 7 -4.81 2.28 -6.24
CA ARG A 7 -5.42 3.55 -5.84
C ARG A 7 -6.77 3.78 -6.54
N PRO A 8 -7.61 4.71 -6.05
CA PRO A 8 -8.92 5.00 -6.65
C PRO A 8 -8.86 5.47 -8.11
N ASN A 9 -7.74 6.07 -8.52
CA ASN A 9 -7.47 6.48 -9.91
C ASN A 9 -7.04 5.31 -10.82
N GLY A 10 -6.94 4.08 -10.30
CA GLY A 10 -6.48 2.89 -11.01
C GLY A 10 -4.95 2.72 -11.05
N GLU A 11 -4.19 3.60 -10.39
CA GLU A 11 -2.73 3.47 -10.28
C GLU A 11 -2.36 2.24 -9.44
N GLU A 12 -1.48 1.40 -9.97
CA GLU A 12 -0.97 0.20 -9.29
C GLU A 12 0.44 0.43 -8.76
N ILE A 13 0.62 0.24 -7.45
CA ILE A 13 1.88 0.44 -6.74
C ILE A 13 2.34 -0.90 -6.16
N PRO A 14 3.29 -1.60 -6.82
CA PRO A 14 3.83 -2.86 -6.32
C PRO A 14 4.83 -2.62 -5.18
N GLY A 15 4.63 -3.29 -4.05
CA GLY A 15 5.46 -3.08 -2.89
C GLY A 15 5.34 -4.16 -1.83
N GLU A 16 6.00 -3.91 -0.73
CA GLU A 16 5.93 -4.71 0.48
C GLU A 16 5.34 -3.89 1.62
N ILE A 17 4.25 -4.37 2.21
CA ILE A 17 3.71 -3.82 3.45
C ILE A 17 4.65 -4.26 4.58
N GLU A 18 5.27 -3.28 5.22
CA GLU A 18 6.14 -3.47 6.39
C GLU A 18 5.32 -3.48 7.69
N GLU A 19 4.23 -2.72 7.75
CA GLU A 19 3.30 -2.67 8.87
C GLU A 19 1.86 -2.84 8.37
N LEU A 20 1.15 -3.84 8.87
CA LEU A 20 -0.24 -4.06 8.51
C LEU A 20 -1.07 -2.83 8.92
N PRO A 21 -1.95 -2.30 8.04
CA PRO A 21 -2.87 -1.25 8.43
C PRO A 21 -3.73 -1.74 9.60
N ASP A 22 -3.65 -1.08 10.74
CA ASP A 22 -4.60 -1.30 11.83
C ASP A 22 -5.95 -0.72 11.37
N PRO A 23 -7.09 -1.41 11.55
CA PRO A 23 -8.39 -0.83 11.22
C PRO A 23 -8.66 0.54 11.85
N ASN A 24 -7.95 0.89 12.94
CA ASN A 24 -7.98 2.20 13.56
C ASN A 24 -7.03 3.22 12.91
N THR A 25 -5.92 2.78 12.29
CA THR A 25 -5.04 3.64 11.50
C THR A 25 -5.38 3.56 10.02
N LYS A 26 -5.93 4.66 9.50
CA LYS A 26 -6.17 4.85 8.05
C LYS A 26 -4.87 5.05 7.26
N ALA A 27 -3.75 4.46 7.67
CA ALA A 27 -2.47 4.56 6.99
C ALA A 27 -1.55 3.36 7.28
N PHE A 28 -0.63 3.09 6.36
CA PHE A 28 0.39 2.03 6.49
C PHE A 28 1.65 2.38 5.71
N TYR A 29 2.78 1.77 6.08
CA TYR A 29 4.04 1.92 5.35
C TYR A 29 4.14 0.89 4.23
N LEU A 30 4.42 1.39 3.03
CA LEU A 30 4.72 0.59 1.85
C LEU A 30 6.17 0.81 1.43
N LYS A 31 6.91 -0.29 1.29
CA LYS A 31 8.23 -0.30 0.65
C LYS A 31 8.10 -0.61 -0.83
N HIS A 32 8.43 0.35 -1.68
CA HIS A 32 8.32 0.24 -3.14
C HIS A 32 9.27 -0.82 -3.69
N SER A 33 8.77 -1.68 -4.59
CA SER A 33 9.58 -2.77 -5.17
C SER A 33 10.67 -2.28 -6.12
N GLY A 34 10.47 -1.13 -6.77
CA GLY A 34 11.38 -0.62 -7.80
C GLY A 34 12.62 0.09 -7.27
N ASN A 35 12.47 0.89 -6.21
CA ASN A 35 13.54 1.75 -5.67
C ASN A 35 13.78 1.56 -4.17
N GLY A 36 13.00 0.70 -3.49
CA GLY A 36 13.09 0.49 -2.05
C GLY A 36 12.64 1.69 -1.20
N MET A 37 12.08 2.73 -1.81
CA MET A 37 11.56 3.90 -1.11
C MET A 37 10.45 3.47 -0.16
N ARG A 38 10.45 4.06 1.04
CA ARG A 38 9.38 3.88 2.03
C ARG A 38 8.41 5.05 1.90
N GLU A 39 7.15 4.74 1.69
CA GLU A 39 6.06 5.72 1.59
C GLU A 39 4.99 5.41 2.63
N LEU A 40 4.49 6.44 3.30
CA LEU A 40 3.31 6.34 4.15
C LEU A 40 2.07 6.51 3.26
N ILE A 41 1.31 5.44 3.10
CA ILE A 41 0.08 5.43 2.29
C ILE A 41 -1.11 5.63 3.22
N PHE A 42 -1.95 6.61 2.92
CA PHE A 42 -3.24 6.79 3.57
C PHE A 42 -4.31 5.97 2.86
N VAL A 43 -5.16 5.28 3.62
CA VAL A 43 -6.25 4.46 3.09
C VAL A 43 -7.36 5.40 2.61
N GLU A 44 -7.62 5.37 1.31
CA GLU A 44 -8.66 6.17 0.65
C GLU A 44 -9.85 5.28 0.25
N PRO A 45 -11.10 5.82 0.23
CA PRO A 45 -12.24 5.08 -0.30
C PRO A 45 -11.99 4.60 -1.73
N GLY A 46 -12.21 3.31 -1.99
CA GLY A 46 -11.97 2.68 -3.30
C GLY A 46 -10.56 2.13 -3.50
N MET A 47 -9.63 2.38 -2.57
CA MET A 47 -8.33 1.73 -2.55
C MET A 47 -8.47 0.21 -2.34
N ARG A 48 -7.65 -0.58 -3.03
CA ARG A 48 -7.62 -2.05 -2.89
C ARG A 48 -6.18 -2.51 -2.69
N ILE A 49 -6.01 -3.53 -1.86
CA ILE A 49 -4.71 -4.16 -1.65
C ILE A 49 -4.82 -5.60 -2.15
N LYS A 50 -4.05 -5.96 -3.16
CA LYS A 50 -3.98 -7.32 -3.72
C LYS A 50 -2.70 -7.99 -3.25
N GLN A 51 -2.81 -9.14 -2.59
CA GLN A 51 -1.65 -9.95 -2.22
C GLN A 51 -1.06 -10.64 -3.45
N LEU A 52 0.27 -10.68 -3.54
CA LEU A 52 1.03 -11.39 -4.58
C LEU A 52 1.46 -12.78 -4.12
#